data_AF-A0A3C1KT46-F1
#
_entry.id   AF-A0A3C1KT46-F1
#
_cell.length_a   1.000
_cell.length_b   1.000
_cell.length_c   1.000
_cell.angle_alpha   90.00
_cell.angle_beta   90.00
_cell.angle_gamma   90.00
#
_symmetry.space_group_name_H-M   'P 1'
#
loop_
_entity.id
_entity.type
_entity.pdbx_description
1 polymer ?
#
loop_
_entity_poly.entity_id
_entity_poly.type
_entity_poly.pdbx_seq_one_letter_code
_entity_poly.pdbx_strand_id
1 'polypeptide(L)'
;MTSAEVAVPEPPRANLPFGFAKQFGVLVDNRAQGAVLVHRGPLEAPLLLEIRRWLGAPFECETVSDAEFQRRLSRAYQRDNNAAVQMAEDISADVDLSRLA
;
A
#
# COMPACT_ATOMS: atom_id res chain seq x y z
N MET A 1 22.64 -31.27 -6.93
CA MET A 1 21.23 -31.16 -7.37
C MET A 1 20.38 -30.76 -6.18
N THR A 2 20.05 -29.48 -6.06
CA THR A 2 18.71 -28.94 -5.76
C THR A 2 18.84 -27.44 -5.59
N SER A 3 17.91 -26.76 -6.22
CA SER A 3 17.92 -25.36 -6.64
C SER A 3 18.25 -24.36 -5.54
N ALA A 4 19.14 -23.42 -5.87
CA ALA A 4 19.10 -22.09 -5.28
C ALA A 4 17.77 -21.46 -5.70
N GLU A 5 16.82 -21.42 -4.77
CA GLU A 5 15.65 -20.55 -4.91
C GLU A 5 16.18 -19.13 -4.86
N VAL A 6 16.32 -18.52 -6.05
CA VAL A 6 16.59 -17.10 -6.18
C VAL A 6 15.40 -16.41 -5.57
N ALA A 7 15.53 -15.97 -4.31
CA ALA A 7 14.61 -15.03 -3.70
C ALA A 7 14.68 -13.76 -4.56
N VAL A 8 13.75 -13.66 -5.51
CA VAL A 8 13.50 -12.43 -6.24
C VAL A 8 13.30 -11.36 -5.17
N PRO A 9 14.10 -10.27 -5.17
CA PRO A 9 13.85 -9.18 -4.25
C PRO A 9 12.43 -8.69 -4.55
N GLU A 10 11.51 -9.00 -3.64
CA GLU A 10 10.13 -8.55 -3.76
C GLU A 10 10.19 -7.02 -3.87
N PRO A 11 9.59 -6.41 -4.89
CA PRO A 11 9.60 -4.96 -5.00
C PRO A 11 9.09 -4.41 -3.67
N PRO A 12 9.70 -3.34 -3.12
CA PRO A 12 9.19 -2.73 -1.89
C PRO A 12 7.72 -2.44 -2.13
N ARG A 13 6.84 -3.21 -1.48
CA ARG A 13 5.41 -3.18 -1.74
C ARG A 13 4.87 -1.91 -1.09
N ALA A 14 5.14 -0.77 -1.72
CA ALA A 14 5.01 0.54 -1.15
C ALA A 14 3.58 0.74 -0.67
N ASN A 15 3.41 0.87 0.65
CA ASN A 15 2.14 1.27 1.22
C ASN A 15 1.75 2.63 0.61
N LEU A 16 0.44 2.85 0.42
CA LEU A 16 -0.06 4.17 0.03
C LEU A 16 0.35 5.19 1.12
N PRO A 17 0.55 6.47 0.79
CA PRO A 17 0.69 7.49 1.83
C PRO A 17 -0.55 7.54 2.72
N PHE A 18 -0.36 7.72 4.03
CA PHE A 18 -1.47 7.75 5.00
C PHE A 18 -2.58 8.74 4.63
N GLY A 19 -2.20 9.96 4.19
CA GLY A 19 -3.15 10.99 3.79
C GLY A 19 -4.04 10.53 2.63
N PHE A 20 -3.44 9.93 1.60
CA PHE A 20 -4.14 9.37 0.45
C PHE A 20 -5.07 8.22 0.87
N ALA A 21 -4.54 7.26 1.64
CA ALA A 21 -5.30 6.12 2.14
C ALA A 21 -6.53 6.54 2.96
N LYS A 22 -6.35 7.51 3.87
CA LYS A 22 -7.43 8.05 4.70
C LYS A 22 -8.45 8.84 3.88
N GLN A 23 -7.99 9.71 2.99
CA GLN A 23 -8.84 10.58 2.16
C GLN A 23 -9.75 9.76 1.25
N PHE A 24 -9.17 8.81 0.52
CA PHE A 24 -9.90 7.98 -0.45
C PHE A 24 -10.50 6.71 0.16
N GLY A 25 -10.26 6.45 1.46
CA GLY A 25 -10.82 5.28 2.14
C GLY A 25 -10.30 3.95 1.59
N VAL A 26 -9.02 3.92 1.24
CA VAL A 26 -8.32 2.78 0.64
C VAL A 26 -7.06 2.43 1.43
N LEU A 27 -6.67 1.16 1.44
CA LEU A 27 -5.47 0.66 2.11
C LEU A 27 -4.92 -0.53 1.33
N VAL A 28 -3.60 -0.60 1.17
CA VAL A 28 -2.94 -1.77 0.58
C VAL A 28 -2.55 -2.72 1.70
N ASP A 29 -3.06 -3.94 1.63
CA ASP A 29 -2.72 -5.05 2.52
C ASP A 29 -1.91 -6.08 1.74
N ASN A 30 -0.61 -6.16 2.03
CA ASN A 30 0.31 -7.05 1.36
C ASN A 30 0.26 -8.45 2.00
N ARG A 31 -0.35 -9.41 1.29
CA ARG A 31 -0.48 -10.81 1.72
C ARG A 31 0.51 -11.70 0.98
N ALA A 32 0.65 -12.94 1.45
CA ALA A 32 1.50 -13.94 0.81
C ALA A 32 1.07 -14.24 -0.65
N GLN A 33 -0.23 -14.14 -0.95
CA GLN A 33 -0.80 -14.43 -2.27
C GLN A 33 -0.79 -13.21 -3.22
N GLY A 34 -0.52 -12.00 -2.71
CA GLY A 34 -0.56 -10.77 -3.49
C GLY A 34 -1.01 -9.57 -2.68
N ALA A 35 -1.10 -8.41 -3.35
CA ALA A 35 -1.63 -7.19 -2.76
C ALA A 35 -3.17 -7.22 -2.77
N VAL A 36 -3.78 -6.81 -1.67
CA VAL A 36 -5.22 -6.63 -1.53
C VAL A 36 -5.51 -5.17 -1.24
N LEU A 37 -6.29 -4.52 -2.10
CA LEU A 37 -6.83 -3.19 -1.89
C LEU A 37 -8.07 -3.27 -1.00
N VAL A 38 -7.89 -2.96 0.27
CA VAL A 38 -8.97 -2.84 1.25
C VAL A 38 -9.65 -1.48 1.08
N HIS A 39 -10.98 -1.45 1.00
CA HIS A 39 -11.74 -0.20 0.84
C HIS A 39 -13.07 -0.22 1.62
N ARG A 40 -13.55 0.96 2.03
CA ARG A 40 -14.80 1.11 2.82
C ARG A 40 -15.99 1.71 2.05
N GLY A 41 -15.83 1.98 0.76
CA GLY A 41 -16.82 2.66 -0.06
C GLY A 41 -16.65 2.37 -1.55
N PRO A 42 -17.46 3.00 -2.42
CA PRO A 42 -17.34 2.85 -3.86
C PRO A 42 -15.96 3.32 -4.34
N LEU A 43 -15.37 2.57 -5.27
CA LEU A 43 -14.10 2.92 -5.89
C LEU A 43 -14.35 3.42 -7.31
N GLU A 44 -13.77 4.57 -7.63
CA GLU A 44 -13.80 5.11 -8.97
C GLU A 44 -12.70 4.47 -9.83
N ALA A 45 -12.98 4.23 -11.11
CA ALA A 45 -12.02 3.63 -12.03
C ALA A 45 -10.67 4.39 -12.13
N PRO A 46 -10.64 5.75 -12.15
CA PRO A 46 -9.38 6.49 -12.16
C PRO A 46 -8.53 6.24 -10.92
N LEU A 47 -9.15 6.14 -9.74
CA LEU A 47 -8.47 5.84 -8.48
C LEU A 47 -7.82 4.44 -8.52
N LEU A 48 -8.55 3.44 -9.02
CA LEU A 48 -8.05 2.08 -9.17
C LEU A 48 -6.84 2.00 -10.12
N LEU A 49 -6.90 2.72 -11.24
CA LEU A 49 -5.79 2.79 -12.20
C LEU A 49 -4.55 3.43 -11.58
N GLU A 50 -4.73 4.48 -10.80
CA GLU A 50 -3.63 5.18 -10.14
C GLU A 50 -2.97 4.31 -9.07
N ILE A 51 -3.77 3.62 -8.26
CA ILE A 51 -3.26 2.66 -7.27
C ILE A 51 -2.52 1.52 -7.98
N ARG A 52 -3.01 1.03 -9.12
CA ARG A 52 -2.32 -0.02 -9.89
C ARG A 52 -1.00 0.48 -10.46
N ARG A 53 -0.96 1.71 -10.96
CA ARG A 53 0.25 2.36 -11.47
C ARG A 53 1.28 2.53 -10.37
N TRP A 54 0.84 2.95 -9.18
CA TRP A 54 1.68 3.08 -7.99
C TRP A 54 2.27 1.73 -7.54
N LEU A 55 1.44 0.69 -7.47
CA LEU A 55 1.86 -0.63 -7.00
C LEU A 55 2.69 -1.42 -8.04
N GLY A 56 2.59 -1.08 -9.32
CA GLY A 56 3.27 -1.78 -10.41
C GLY A 56 2.80 -3.23 -10.61
N ALA A 57 1.74 -3.66 -9.92
CA ALA A 57 1.25 -5.03 -9.89
C ALA A 57 -0.29 -5.08 -9.81
N PRO A 58 -0.93 -6.16 -10.27
CA PRO A 58 -2.35 -6.38 -10.03
C PRO A 58 -2.61 -6.59 -8.53
N PHE A 59 -3.83 -6.26 -8.11
CA PHE A 59 -4.30 -6.47 -6.74
C PHE A 59 -5.76 -6.93 -6.77
N GLU A 60 -6.16 -7.61 -5.71
CA GLU A 60 -7.57 -7.92 -5.46
C GLU A 60 -8.23 -6.81 -4.65
N CYS A 61 -9.56 -6.69 -4.68
CA CYS A 61 -10.29 -5.70 -3.89
C CYS A 61 -11.07 -6.39 -2.77
N GLU A 62 -10.98 -5.84 -1.55
CA GLU A 62 -11.74 -6.31 -0.39
C GLU A 62 -12.54 -5.14 0.21
N THR A 63 -13.86 -5.23 0.15
CA THR A 63 -14.74 -4.26 0.80
C THR A 63 -14.90 -4.61 2.28
N VAL A 64 -14.71 -3.63 3.15
CA VAL A 64 -14.86 -3.78 4.59
C VAL A 64 -15.74 -2.69 5.19
N SER A 65 -16.18 -2.88 6.44
CA SER A 65 -16.88 -1.83 7.18
C SER A 65 -15.96 -0.67 7.55
N ASP A 66 -16.55 0.48 7.89
CA ASP A 66 -15.78 1.65 8.34
C ASP A 66 -14.91 1.34 9.56
N ALA A 67 -15.48 0.67 10.57
CA ALA A 67 -14.77 0.29 11.79
C ALA A 67 -13.61 -0.67 11.52
N GLU A 68 -13.80 -1.63 10.59
CA GLU A 68 -12.74 -2.53 10.15
C GLU A 68 -11.62 -1.76 9.45
N PHE A 69 -11.99 -0.85 8.54
CA PHE A 69 -11.04 -0.02 7.81
C PHE A 69 -10.19 0.83 8.75
N GLN A 70 -10.79 1.57 9.69
CA GLN A 70 -10.06 2.41 10.64
C GLN A 70 -9.08 1.60 11.50
N ARG A 71 -9.47 0.39 11.90
CA ARG A 71 -8.60 -0.51 12.67
C ARG A 71 -7.40 -0.97 11.84
N ARG A 72 -7.62 -1.41 10.59
CA ARG A 72 -6.54 -1.86 9.70
C ARG A 72 -5.62 -0.70 9.30
N LEU A 73 -6.19 0.46 9.00
CA LEU A 73 -5.46 1.69 8.69
C LEU A 73 -4.52 2.05 9.84
N SER A 74 -5.05 2.14 11.06
CA SER A 74 -4.25 2.45 12.24
C SER A 74 -3.09 1.46 12.44
N ARG A 75 -3.36 0.16 12.30
CA ARG A 75 -2.34 -0.89 12.44
C ARG A 75 -1.24 -0.82 11.37
N ALA A 76 -1.60 -0.53 10.11
CA ALA A 76 -0.64 -0.46 9.01
C ALA A 76 0.38 0.67 9.25
N TYR A 77 -0.09 1.88 9.53
CA TYR A 77 0.79 3.06 9.66
C TYR A 77 1.44 3.21 11.04
N GLN A 78 0.94 2.53 12.08
CA GLN A 78 1.67 2.43 13.35
C GLN A 78 2.95 1.59 13.22
N ARG A 79 2.94 0.57 12.35
CA ARG A 79 4.08 -0.34 12.17
C ARG A 79 5.19 0.26 11.32
N ASP A 80 4.84 1.09 10.32
CA ASP A 80 5.82 1.81 9.50
C ASP A 80 6.64 2.84 10.31
N ASN A 81 6.06 3.44 11.35
CA ASN A 81 6.81 4.32 12.26
C ASN A 81 7.86 3.59 13.11
N ASN A 82 7.80 2.26 13.22
CA ASN A 82 8.80 1.46 13.92
C ASN A 82 9.89 0.89 12.98
N ALA A 83 9.69 0.99 11.66
CA ALA A 83 10.71 0.69 10.64
C ALA A 83 11.50 1.95 10.22
N ALA A 84 10.95 3.15 10.47
CA ALA A 84 11.56 4.44 10.13
C ALA A 84 12.84 4.80 10.93
N VAL A 85 13.24 4.00 11.91
CA VAL A 85 14.48 4.22 12.69
C VAL A 85 15.70 3.53 12.05
N GLN A 86 15.52 2.64 11.06
CA GLN A 86 16.65 1.84 10.56
C GLN A 86 17.33 2.34 9.28
N MET A 87 16.85 3.41 8.63
CA MET A 87 17.51 4.01 7.46
C MET A 87 17.35 5.53 7.45
N ALA A 88 17.97 6.21 8.43
CA ALA A 88 18.70 7.41 8.01
C ALA A 88 19.69 6.93 6.94
N GLU A 89 19.78 7.63 5.80
CA GLU A 89 20.57 7.27 4.61
C GLU A 89 19.82 6.40 3.58
N ASP A 90 18.93 6.99 2.77
CA ASP A 90 19.25 7.28 1.36
C ASP A 90 18.13 8.11 0.67
N ILE A 91 18.58 9.18 0.03
CA ILE A 91 18.03 10.07 -1.00
C ILE A 91 16.55 9.96 -1.43
N SER A 92 15.82 11.06 -1.16
CA SER A 92 14.87 11.76 -2.05
C SER A 92 14.03 10.93 -3.04
N ALA A 93 12.79 10.61 -2.64
CA ALA A 93 11.66 10.47 -3.57
C ALA A 93 10.48 11.30 -3.03
N ASP A 94 10.64 12.62 -3.13
CA ASP A 94 9.59 13.61 -2.91
C ASP A 94 8.51 13.44 -4.01
N VAL A 95 7.26 13.27 -3.56
CA VAL A 95 6.03 13.74 -4.20
C VAL A 95 5.64 13.14 -5.56
N ASP A 96 4.49 12.44 -5.59
CA ASP A 96 3.36 12.81 -6.48
C ASP A 96 2.13 11.91 -6.24
N LEU A 97 1.43 12.11 -5.12
CA LEU A 97 0.03 11.66 -4.97
C LEU A 97 -0.89 12.79 -4.47
N SER A 98 -0.33 13.91 -4.00
CA SER A 98 -1.07 15.01 -3.39
C SER A 98 -1.31 16.21 -4.32
N ARG A 99 -0.87 16.16 -5.58
CA ARG A 99 -0.83 17.35 -6.47
C ARG A 99 -1.91 17.43 -7.55
N LEU A 100 -2.85 16.50 -7.64
CA LEU A 100 -3.93 16.59 -8.61
C LEU A 100 -5.30 16.64 -7.91
N ALA A 101 -5.71 17.87 -7.57
CA ALA A 101 -7.07 18.25 -7.16
C ALA A 101 -7.54 19.42 -8.01
#